data_AF-A0AA88Z7A4-F1
#
_entry.id   AF-A0AA88Z7A4-F1
#
_cell.length_a   1.000
_cell.length_b   1.000
_cell.length_c   1.000
_cell.angle_alpha   90.00
_cell.angle_beta   90.00
_cell.angle_gamma   90.00
#
_symmetry.space_group_name_H-M   'P 1'
#
loop_
_entity.id
_entity.type
_entity.pdbx_description
1 polymer ?
#
loop_
_entity_poly.entity_id
_entity_poly.type
_entity_poly.pdbx_seq_one_letter_code
_entity_poly.pdbx_strand_id
1 'polypeptide(L)'
;MRKVMLYWMLLLLAPFASGIANLAHAGPASEASAPGVAAPAAARADRLPAYQPRFGRTRPIVAVVGENYYTELTDYVVPYGIVAESGAADLVALATKPGPIRMFPAPMNVIPDETTAQFDQRVPEGADYVIVPAVHRDSDPALLAWVAEQAKKGATIIGVCDGVWVVARAGLLEGRRATGHWYSMNDLRKKFADTRWVDGKRYVADGKVVTTTGVTATIPVSLALVEALAGRERALQVAERLGRPAWSSEIASDRFSLGLPAMATIATNYVSFWSHEDFGIPIAPGVDEIALVLEADAYSTTFRSTAYTVAANREPVRTRRGLTIVPDRVAGVDAPARMLSPPITRYPLHALDASLKAISSEFGKRTAAWVALQMQYPGY
;
A
#
# COMPACT_ATOMS: atom_id res chain seq x y z
N MET A 1 -6.55 14.41 -17.12
CA MET A 1 -5.67 13.24 -16.90
C MET A 1 -4.18 13.54 -17.12
N ARG A 2 -3.77 14.14 -18.26
CA ARG A 2 -2.35 14.48 -18.55
C ARG A 2 -1.62 15.33 -17.47
N LYS A 3 -2.26 16.32 -16.84
CA LYS A 3 -1.64 17.16 -15.79
C LYS A 3 -1.47 16.46 -14.42
N VAL A 4 -2.30 15.46 -14.14
CA VAL A 4 -2.31 14.75 -12.84
C VAL A 4 -1.23 13.67 -12.82
N MET A 5 -1.06 12.97 -13.95
CA MET A 5 0.03 12.01 -14.15
C MET A 5 1.39 12.71 -14.23
N LEU A 6 1.45 13.92 -14.80
CA LEU A 6 2.63 14.81 -14.77
C LEU A 6 2.98 15.25 -13.35
N TYR A 7 1.99 15.44 -12.46
CA TYR A 7 2.22 15.83 -11.06
C TYR A 7 2.73 14.65 -10.22
N TRP A 8 2.28 13.42 -10.50
CA TRP A 8 2.84 12.20 -9.93
C TRP A 8 4.22 11.86 -10.50
N MET A 9 4.47 12.12 -11.80
CA MET A 9 5.82 12.11 -12.38
C MET A 9 6.71 13.18 -11.76
N LEU A 10 6.18 14.36 -11.40
CA LEU A 10 6.93 15.40 -10.69
C LEU A 10 7.14 15.01 -9.22
N LEU A 11 6.24 14.32 -8.54
CA LEU A 11 6.53 13.69 -7.25
C LEU A 11 7.54 12.54 -7.38
N LEU A 12 7.59 11.89 -8.55
CA LEU A 12 8.58 10.87 -8.93
C LEU A 12 9.88 11.42 -9.58
N LEU A 13 10.01 12.73 -9.84
CA LEU A 13 11.16 13.36 -10.53
C LEU A 13 11.63 14.70 -9.93
N ALA A 14 10.90 15.31 -8.99
CA ALA A 14 11.24 16.61 -8.41
C ALA A 14 12.54 16.66 -7.59
N PRO A 15 13.19 15.56 -7.14
CA PRO A 15 14.53 15.69 -6.56
C PRO A 15 15.64 15.92 -7.60
N PHE A 16 15.36 15.83 -8.92
CA PHE A 16 16.41 15.87 -9.95
C PHE A 16 16.70 17.25 -10.54
N ALA A 17 15.99 18.31 -10.15
CA ALA A 17 16.22 19.66 -10.70
C ALA A 17 17.31 20.47 -9.97
N SER A 18 18.12 19.86 -9.09
CA SER A 18 19.21 20.55 -8.40
C SER A 18 20.38 19.60 -8.12
N GLY A 19 21.06 19.13 -9.17
CA GLY A 19 22.21 18.24 -8.99
C GLY A 19 23.02 17.91 -10.24
N ILE A 20 22.83 18.63 -11.36
CA ILE A 20 23.73 18.52 -12.51
C ILE A 20 24.77 19.63 -12.42
N ALA A 21 25.71 19.47 -11.49
CA ALA A 21 27.03 20.11 -11.51
C ALA A 21 27.86 19.58 -10.33
N ASN A 22 28.55 18.46 -10.55
CA ASN A 22 29.91 18.17 -10.07
C ASN A 22 30.21 16.68 -10.23
N LEU A 23 30.46 16.28 -11.49
CA LEU A 23 31.18 15.07 -11.83
C LEU A 23 32.60 15.50 -12.22
N ALA A 24 33.54 15.44 -11.28
CA ALA A 24 34.96 15.27 -11.58
C ALA A 24 35.75 14.93 -10.31
N HIS A 25 36.57 13.87 -10.41
CA HIS A 25 37.60 13.38 -9.48
C HIS A 25 37.18 12.36 -8.43
N ALA A 26 37.01 11.11 -8.87
CA ALA A 26 37.27 9.93 -8.02
C ALA A 26 38.66 9.37 -8.38
N GLY A 27 39.65 9.58 -7.52
CA GLY A 27 40.90 8.81 -7.51
C GLY A 27 40.72 7.53 -6.66
N PRO A 28 41.56 6.50 -6.85
CA PRO A 28 41.38 5.24 -6.14
C PRO A 28 41.83 5.40 -4.68
N ALA A 29 40.91 5.18 -3.73
CA ALA A 29 41.25 5.13 -2.31
C ALA A 29 41.60 3.69 -1.91
N SER A 30 42.86 3.54 -1.50
CA SER A 30 43.52 2.36 -0.92
C SER A 30 42.77 1.78 0.28
N GLU A 31 42.75 0.45 0.37
CA GLU A 31 42.39 -0.30 1.57
C GLU A 31 43.31 0.07 2.75
N ALA A 32 42.70 0.45 3.87
CA ALA A 32 43.35 0.51 5.17
C ALA A 32 42.36 0.03 6.24
N SER A 33 42.70 -1.07 6.89
CA SER A 33 41.96 -1.72 7.97
C SER A 33 42.23 -1.06 9.33
N ALA A 34 41.19 -0.68 10.07
CA ALA A 34 41.20 -0.46 11.53
C ALA A 34 39.73 -0.46 12.09
N PRO A 35 39.49 -0.50 13.42
CA PRO A 35 39.13 -1.73 14.13
C PRO A 35 37.72 -1.70 14.78
N GLY A 36 37.15 -2.89 14.97
CA GLY A 36 36.23 -3.24 16.07
C GLY A 36 35.01 -2.34 16.31
N VAL A 37 34.00 -2.41 15.44
CA VAL A 37 32.64 -1.96 15.81
C VAL A 37 31.94 -3.11 16.51
N ALA A 38 31.48 -2.84 17.74
CA ALA A 38 30.74 -3.76 18.59
C ALA A 38 29.62 -4.48 17.82
N ALA A 39 29.45 -5.77 18.13
CA ALA A 39 28.38 -6.59 17.57
C ALA A 39 27.01 -5.89 17.75
N PRO A 40 26.15 -5.85 16.70
CA PRO A 40 24.85 -5.21 16.81
C PRO A 40 24.02 -5.92 17.89
N ALA A 41 23.44 -5.13 18.78
CA ALA A 41 22.44 -5.57 19.74
C ALA A 41 21.42 -6.47 19.03
N ALA A 42 21.18 -7.66 19.59
CA ALA A 42 20.31 -8.69 19.03
C ALA A 42 19.04 -8.07 18.41
N ALA A 43 18.81 -8.35 17.12
CA ALA A 43 17.72 -7.82 16.34
C ALA A 43 16.39 -8.01 17.09
N ARG A 44 15.84 -6.91 17.62
CA ARG A 44 14.48 -6.91 18.18
C ARG A 44 13.55 -7.20 17.00
N ALA A 45 12.92 -8.37 16.98
CA ALA A 45 11.96 -8.71 15.93
C ALA A 45 10.89 -7.61 15.89
N ASP A 46 10.65 -7.02 14.72
CA ASP A 46 9.59 -6.04 14.52
C ASP A 46 8.24 -6.77 14.64
N ARG A 47 7.76 -6.92 15.88
CA ARG A 47 6.48 -7.55 16.23
C ARG A 47 5.53 -6.50 16.75
N LEU A 48 4.28 -6.57 16.31
CA LEU A 48 3.20 -5.79 16.89
C LEU A 48 2.88 -6.38 18.28
N PRO A 49 2.76 -5.56 19.34
CA PRO A 49 2.34 -6.04 20.64
C PRO A 49 0.96 -6.70 20.57
N ALA A 50 0.77 -7.79 21.33
CA ALA A 50 -0.53 -8.44 21.44
C ALA A 50 -1.60 -7.45 21.91
N TYR A 51 -2.79 -7.55 21.32
CA TYR A 51 -3.92 -6.69 21.61
C TYR A 51 -4.23 -6.69 23.11
N GLN A 52 -4.47 -5.49 23.64
CA GLN A 52 -4.90 -5.29 25.02
C GLN A 52 -6.30 -4.66 24.98
N PRO A 53 -7.33 -5.37 25.47
CA PRO A 53 -8.67 -4.83 25.57
C PRO A 53 -8.69 -3.48 26.28
N ARG A 54 -9.45 -2.55 25.72
CA ARG A 54 -9.65 -1.20 26.26
C ARG A 54 -11.11 -0.82 26.19
N PHE A 55 -11.52 0.08 27.08
CA PHE A 55 -12.87 0.65 27.10
C PHE A 55 -14.00 -0.41 27.21
N GLY A 56 -13.71 -1.57 27.82
CA GLY A 56 -14.67 -2.66 27.96
C GLY A 56 -15.02 -3.39 26.67
N ARG A 57 -14.27 -3.18 25.59
CA ARG A 57 -14.51 -3.82 24.29
C ARG A 57 -14.26 -5.32 24.35
N THR A 58 -15.19 -6.08 23.79
CA THR A 58 -15.05 -7.53 23.55
C THR A 58 -14.32 -7.82 22.25
N ARG A 59 -14.28 -6.86 21.31
CA ARG A 59 -13.60 -6.95 20.02
C ARG A 59 -12.85 -5.65 19.71
N PRO A 60 -11.60 -5.72 19.22
CA PRO A 60 -10.87 -4.54 18.78
C PRO A 60 -11.54 -3.90 17.57
N ILE A 61 -11.51 -2.57 17.50
CA ILE A 61 -11.93 -1.80 16.34
C ILE A 61 -10.71 -1.45 15.49
N VAL A 62 -10.72 -1.87 14.23
CA VAL A 62 -9.70 -1.53 13.23
C VAL A 62 -10.34 -0.60 12.20
N ALA A 63 -9.78 0.59 12.04
CA ALA A 63 -10.20 1.55 11.03
C ALA A 63 -9.19 1.61 9.89
N VAL A 64 -9.65 1.61 8.64
CA VAL A 64 -8.83 1.92 7.46
C VAL A 64 -9.29 3.26 6.91
N VAL A 65 -8.46 4.29 6.97
CA VAL A 65 -8.85 5.66 6.62
C VAL A 65 -8.29 6.09 5.27
N GLY A 66 -9.13 6.58 4.36
CA GLY A 66 -8.70 7.10 3.06
C GLY A 66 -9.13 8.55 2.85
N GLU A 67 -8.45 9.25 1.97
CA GLU A 67 -8.98 10.48 1.37
C GLU A 67 -9.88 10.13 0.19
N ASN A 68 -10.96 10.88 -0.01
CA ASN A 68 -11.85 10.65 -1.17
C ASN A 68 -11.19 10.91 -2.54
N TYR A 69 -9.95 11.43 -2.56
CA TYR A 69 -9.22 11.79 -3.77
C TYR A 69 -7.88 11.06 -3.84
N TYR A 70 -7.83 9.98 -4.62
CA TYR A 70 -6.64 9.17 -4.90
C TYR A 70 -5.95 8.64 -3.64
N THR A 71 -6.69 7.81 -2.92
CA THR A 71 -6.09 6.86 -1.98
C THR A 71 -5.52 5.67 -2.77
N GLU A 72 -4.37 5.16 -2.34
CA GLU A 72 -3.74 3.98 -2.96
C GLU A 72 -4.61 2.74 -2.69
N LEU A 73 -4.97 2.06 -3.77
CA LEU A 73 -5.98 1.02 -3.82
C LEU A 73 -5.58 -0.19 -2.98
N THR A 74 -4.36 -0.68 -3.17
CA THR A 74 -3.88 -1.91 -2.56
C THR A 74 -3.60 -1.70 -1.06
N ASP A 75 -3.06 -0.55 -0.67
CA ASP A 75 -2.80 -0.12 0.70
C ASP A 75 -4.09 0.04 1.52
N TYR A 76 -5.19 0.41 0.87
CA TYR A 76 -6.50 0.50 1.52
C TYR A 76 -7.19 -0.87 1.58
N VAL A 77 -7.29 -1.56 0.44
CA VAL A 77 -8.15 -2.75 0.30
C VAL A 77 -7.51 -4.01 0.87
N VAL A 78 -6.21 -4.23 0.70
CA VAL A 78 -5.58 -5.49 1.13
C VAL A 78 -5.54 -5.60 2.66
N PRO A 79 -5.13 -4.58 3.44
CA PRO A 79 -5.23 -4.64 4.89
C PRO A 79 -6.65 -4.86 5.39
N TYR A 80 -7.62 -4.17 4.79
CA TYR A 80 -9.03 -4.38 5.09
C TYR A 80 -9.39 -5.86 4.89
N GLY A 81 -9.15 -6.40 3.69
CA GLY A 81 -9.49 -7.77 3.34
C GLY A 81 -8.81 -8.82 4.24
N ILE A 82 -7.52 -8.65 4.56
CA ILE A 82 -6.79 -9.60 5.41
C ILE A 82 -7.32 -9.59 6.86
N VAL A 83 -7.60 -8.40 7.41
CA VAL A 83 -8.19 -8.29 8.76
C VAL A 83 -9.62 -8.84 8.76
N ALA A 84 -10.42 -8.58 7.73
CA ALA A 84 -11.77 -9.11 7.60
C ALA A 84 -11.78 -10.66 7.51
N GLU A 85 -10.88 -11.26 6.71
CA GLU A 85 -10.71 -12.72 6.57
C GLU A 85 -10.39 -13.39 7.93
N SER A 86 -9.71 -12.66 8.82
CA SER A 86 -9.38 -13.16 10.15
C SER A 86 -10.58 -13.22 11.09
N GLY A 87 -11.61 -12.37 10.90
CA GLY A 87 -12.71 -12.23 11.86
C GLY A 87 -12.28 -11.75 13.25
N ALA A 88 -11.06 -11.22 13.40
CA ALA A 88 -10.46 -10.87 14.69
C ALA A 88 -10.87 -9.49 15.24
N ALA A 89 -11.43 -8.62 14.38
CA ALA A 89 -11.76 -7.24 14.73
C ALA A 89 -13.11 -6.80 14.14
N ASP A 90 -13.69 -5.77 14.72
CA ASP A 90 -14.73 -4.97 14.08
C ASP A 90 -14.04 -3.98 13.15
N LEU A 91 -14.22 -4.17 11.85
CA LEU A 91 -13.51 -3.45 10.81
C LEU A 91 -14.39 -2.36 10.22
N VAL A 92 -13.82 -1.18 9.99
CA VAL A 92 -14.53 -0.06 9.38
C VAL A 92 -13.69 0.60 8.28
N ALA A 93 -14.26 0.68 7.08
CA ALA A 93 -13.73 1.44 5.96
C ALA A 93 -14.16 2.91 6.11
N LEU A 94 -13.19 3.80 6.29
CA LEU A 94 -13.45 5.23 6.49
C LEU A 94 -12.98 6.05 5.30
N ALA A 95 -13.68 7.16 5.06
CA ALA A 95 -13.18 8.28 4.27
C ALA A 95 -13.20 9.59 5.06
N THR A 96 -12.39 10.56 4.67
CA THR A 96 -12.38 11.88 5.32
C THR A 96 -13.64 12.71 5.02
N LYS A 97 -14.34 12.44 3.90
CA LYS A 97 -15.55 13.17 3.47
C LYS A 97 -16.63 12.21 2.95
N PRO A 98 -17.90 12.63 2.90
CA PRO A 98 -18.97 11.84 2.32
C PRO A 98 -18.72 11.49 0.84
N GLY A 99 -19.20 10.33 0.43
CA GLY A 99 -19.12 9.83 -0.95
C GLY A 99 -18.00 8.81 -1.17
N PRO A 100 -17.89 8.27 -2.40
CA PRO A 100 -16.88 7.27 -2.71
C PRO A 100 -15.45 7.81 -2.59
N ILE A 101 -14.53 6.90 -2.31
CA ILE A 101 -13.10 7.14 -2.44
C ILE A 101 -12.69 6.78 -3.85
N ARG A 102 -12.20 7.77 -4.59
CA ARG A 102 -11.55 7.53 -5.88
C ARG A 102 -10.16 6.96 -5.64
N MET A 103 -9.93 5.76 -6.14
CA MET A 103 -8.68 5.03 -5.93
C MET A 103 -7.65 5.33 -7.03
N PHE A 104 -6.41 4.93 -6.76
CA PHE A 104 -5.26 4.94 -7.66
C PHE A 104 -4.41 3.68 -7.36
N PRO A 105 -3.69 3.07 -8.33
CA PRO A 105 -3.54 3.45 -9.73
C PRO A 105 -4.71 3.08 -10.62
N ALA A 106 -5.46 2.04 -10.27
CA ALA A 106 -6.71 1.73 -10.96
C ALA A 106 -7.79 2.75 -10.56
N PRO A 107 -8.61 3.25 -11.51
CA PRO A 107 -9.58 4.33 -11.29
C PRO A 107 -10.85 3.91 -10.52
N MET A 108 -10.77 2.79 -9.81
CA MET A 108 -11.83 2.17 -9.03
C MET A 108 -12.41 3.14 -7.99
N ASN A 109 -13.70 3.01 -7.68
CA ASN A 109 -14.34 3.77 -6.61
C ASN A 109 -14.83 2.82 -5.53
N VAL A 110 -14.38 3.03 -4.29
CA VAL A 110 -14.84 2.27 -3.11
C VAL A 110 -15.71 3.16 -2.25
N ILE A 111 -16.90 2.66 -1.88
CA ILE A 111 -17.78 3.34 -0.95
C ILE A 111 -17.30 2.99 0.47
N PRO A 112 -16.87 3.97 1.28
CA PRO A 112 -16.54 3.74 2.69
C PRO A 112 -17.81 3.41 3.49
N ASP A 113 -17.66 2.71 4.61
CA ASP A 113 -18.76 2.42 5.53
C ASP A 113 -19.32 3.73 6.14
N GLU A 114 -18.41 4.65 6.52
CA GLU A 114 -18.77 5.95 7.06
C GLU A 114 -17.61 6.96 6.92
N THR A 115 -17.87 8.21 7.30
CA THR A 115 -16.84 9.26 7.39
C THR A 115 -16.11 9.23 8.73
N THR A 116 -14.90 9.80 8.80
CA THR A 116 -14.17 9.98 10.07
C THR A 116 -14.99 10.74 11.13
N ALA A 117 -15.82 11.70 10.71
CA ALA A 117 -16.70 12.45 11.62
C ALA A 117 -17.84 11.59 12.18
N GLN A 118 -18.46 10.73 11.36
CA GLN A 118 -19.48 9.78 11.81
C GLN A 118 -18.88 8.73 12.74
N PHE A 119 -17.68 8.24 12.42
CA PHE A 119 -16.93 7.32 13.28
C PHE A 119 -16.68 7.91 14.66
N ASP A 120 -16.19 9.15 14.76
CA ASP A 120 -15.92 9.78 16.06
C ASP A 120 -17.20 10.07 16.87
N GLN A 121 -18.34 10.27 16.22
CA GLN A 121 -19.63 10.37 16.91
C GLN A 121 -20.07 9.02 17.50
N ARG A 122 -19.85 7.94 16.75
CA ARG A 122 -20.25 6.57 17.13
C ARG A 122 -19.28 5.93 18.12
N VAL A 123 -17.99 6.27 18.02
CA VAL A 123 -16.87 5.68 18.78
C VAL A 123 -16.00 6.82 19.35
N PRO A 124 -16.51 7.61 20.31
CA PRO A 124 -15.81 8.80 20.82
C PRO A 124 -14.43 8.49 21.41
N GLU A 125 -14.26 7.31 21.99
CA GLU A 125 -13.00 6.80 22.55
C GLU A 125 -11.98 6.31 21.51
N GLY A 126 -12.34 6.32 20.21
CA GLY A 126 -11.44 6.08 19.07
C GLY A 126 -11.15 4.62 18.76
N ALA A 127 -10.50 4.35 17.63
CA ALA A 127 -10.14 3.01 17.20
C ALA A 127 -9.05 2.38 18.09
N ASP A 128 -8.94 1.05 18.07
CA ASP A 128 -7.80 0.34 18.66
C ASP A 128 -6.59 0.38 17.71
N TYR A 129 -6.85 0.30 16.39
CA TYR A 129 -5.86 0.38 15.32
C TYR A 129 -6.37 1.25 14.18
N VAL A 130 -5.49 2.06 13.61
CA VAL A 130 -5.76 2.87 12.42
C VAL A 130 -4.73 2.53 11.35
N ILE A 131 -5.21 2.06 10.20
CA ILE A 131 -4.42 1.83 9.00
C ILE A 131 -4.52 3.08 8.11
N VAL A 132 -3.37 3.64 7.78
CA VAL A 132 -3.21 4.87 6.99
C VAL A 132 -2.49 4.49 5.69
N PRO A 133 -3.21 4.35 4.57
CA PRO A 133 -2.64 4.07 3.25
C PRO A 133 -1.87 5.27 2.69
N ALA A 134 -1.17 5.07 1.58
CA ALA A 134 -0.73 6.21 0.77
C ALA A 134 -1.94 6.99 0.23
N VAL A 135 -1.84 8.32 0.28
CA VAL A 135 -2.87 9.25 -0.20
C VAL A 135 -2.22 10.35 -1.02
N HIS A 136 -2.97 10.94 -1.94
CA HIS A 136 -2.43 11.99 -2.78
C HIS A 136 -2.12 13.30 -2.04
N ARG A 137 -2.88 13.64 -1.00
CA ARG A 137 -2.65 14.86 -0.20
C ARG A 137 -2.22 14.46 1.20
N ASP A 138 -0.96 14.04 1.31
CA ASP A 138 -0.34 13.66 2.59
C ASP A 138 -0.34 14.78 3.66
N SER A 139 -0.64 16.02 3.26
CA SER A 139 -0.75 17.20 4.10
C SER A 139 -2.18 17.69 4.32
N ASP A 140 -3.22 16.91 3.99
CA ASP A 140 -4.61 17.29 4.25
C ASP A 140 -4.83 17.49 5.76
N PRO A 141 -5.20 18.71 6.21
CA PRO A 141 -5.30 19.01 7.64
C PRO A 141 -6.33 18.16 8.39
N ALA A 142 -7.42 17.75 7.74
CA ALA A 142 -8.47 16.96 8.37
C ALA A 142 -7.98 15.52 8.60
N LEU A 143 -7.26 14.94 7.63
CA LEU A 143 -6.65 13.62 7.80
C LEU A 143 -5.57 13.66 8.89
N LEU A 144 -4.66 14.64 8.84
CA LEU A 144 -3.57 14.76 9.82
C LEU A 144 -4.10 14.94 11.24
N ALA A 145 -5.06 15.84 11.44
CA ALA A 145 -5.68 16.07 12.73
C ALA A 145 -6.37 14.78 13.24
N TRP A 146 -7.14 14.11 12.39
CA TRP A 146 -7.84 12.89 12.80
C TRP A 146 -6.86 11.77 13.19
N VAL A 147 -5.81 11.52 12.41
CA VAL A 147 -4.78 10.51 12.73
C VAL A 147 -4.07 10.85 14.05
N ALA A 148 -3.71 12.11 14.27
CA ALA A 148 -3.10 12.56 15.53
C ALA A 148 -4.05 12.37 16.72
N GLU A 149 -5.34 12.67 16.57
CA GLU A 149 -6.34 12.48 17.61
C GLU A 149 -6.56 11.00 17.94
N GLN A 150 -6.65 10.11 16.95
CA GLN A 150 -6.73 8.66 17.21
C GLN A 150 -5.48 8.16 17.96
N ALA A 151 -4.29 8.66 17.61
CA ALA A 151 -3.06 8.33 18.33
C ALA A 151 -3.09 8.82 19.79
N LYS A 152 -3.63 10.02 20.07
CA LYS A 152 -3.83 10.55 21.43
C LYS A 152 -4.83 9.71 22.23
N LYS A 153 -5.91 9.24 21.60
CA LYS A 153 -6.85 8.25 22.17
C LYS A 153 -6.20 6.87 22.40
N GLY A 154 -4.98 6.68 21.88
CA GLY A 154 -4.12 5.55 22.14
C GLY A 154 -4.23 4.43 21.11
N ALA A 155 -4.79 4.70 19.92
CA ALA A 155 -4.77 3.78 18.81
C ALA A 155 -3.32 3.44 18.39
N THR A 156 -3.12 2.24 17.88
CA THR A 156 -1.90 1.92 17.13
C THR A 156 -2.05 2.41 15.69
N ILE A 157 -1.14 3.27 15.24
CA ILE A 157 -1.17 3.87 13.89
C ILE A 157 -0.24 3.08 12.97
N ILE A 158 -0.77 2.62 11.84
CA ILE A 158 -0.08 1.79 10.86
C ILE A 158 -0.02 2.54 9.53
N GLY A 159 1.10 3.20 9.24
CA GLY A 159 1.36 3.85 7.96
C GLY A 159 1.81 2.83 6.90
N VAL A 160 0.98 2.61 5.89
CA VAL A 160 1.24 1.68 4.79
C VAL A 160 1.85 2.45 3.61
N CYS A 161 2.94 1.93 3.02
CA CYS A 161 3.63 2.58 1.90
C CYS A 161 3.96 4.06 2.20
N ASP A 162 3.58 4.98 1.31
CA ASP A 162 3.71 6.43 1.50
C ASP A 162 2.73 7.03 2.52
N GLY A 163 1.86 6.23 3.14
CA GLY A 163 1.10 6.61 4.33
C GLY A 163 2.00 7.04 5.50
N VAL A 164 3.29 6.66 5.48
CA VAL A 164 4.31 7.17 6.42
C VAL A 164 4.42 8.71 6.38
N TRP A 165 4.17 9.36 5.25
CA TRP A 165 4.16 10.83 5.15
C TRP A 165 3.08 11.44 6.04
N VAL A 166 1.88 10.88 6.03
CA VAL A 166 0.76 11.30 6.89
C VAL A 166 1.13 11.10 8.36
N VAL A 167 1.68 9.93 8.71
CA VAL A 167 2.10 9.61 10.08
C VAL A 167 3.20 10.56 10.57
N ALA A 168 4.18 10.87 9.73
CA ALA A 168 5.25 11.81 10.03
C ALA A 168 4.74 13.24 10.24
N ARG A 169 3.89 13.72 9.32
CA ARG A 169 3.29 15.07 9.38
C ARG A 169 2.29 15.24 10.52
N ALA A 170 1.68 14.14 10.99
CA ALA A 170 0.88 14.12 12.21
C ALA A 170 1.73 14.20 13.50
N GLY A 171 3.07 14.30 13.37
CA GLY A 171 3.99 14.46 14.49
C GLY A 171 4.30 13.15 15.23
N LEU A 172 4.04 11.99 14.61
CA LEU A 172 4.10 10.71 15.33
C LEU A 172 5.45 10.01 15.26
N LEU A 173 6.41 10.49 14.45
CA LEU A 173 7.69 9.80 14.18
C LEU A 173 8.92 10.38 14.88
N GLU A 174 8.80 11.51 15.58
CA GLU A 174 9.95 12.15 16.25
C GLU A 174 10.61 11.18 17.24
N GLY A 175 11.92 10.95 17.05
CA GLY A 175 12.72 10.02 17.87
C GLY A 175 12.42 8.53 17.67
N ARG A 176 11.46 8.16 16.83
CA ARG A 176 11.02 6.77 16.61
C ARG A 176 11.75 6.09 15.47
N ARG A 177 11.76 4.76 15.49
CA ARG A 177 12.14 3.93 14.35
C ARG A 177 10.99 3.91 13.34
N ALA A 178 11.33 4.09 12.06
CA ALA A 178 10.36 4.00 10.97
C ALA A 178 11.02 3.48 9.68
N THR A 179 10.21 3.00 8.75
CA THR A 179 10.60 2.71 7.37
C THR A 179 9.58 3.33 6.41
N GLY A 180 9.85 3.32 5.12
CA GLY A 180 8.98 3.92 4.11
C GLY A 180 9.26 3.35 2.73
N HIS A 181 8.47 3.76 1.73
CA HIS A 181 8.70 3.33 0.35
C HIS A 181 10.13 3.70 -0.11
N TRP A 182 10.86 2.78 -0.76
CA TRP A 182 12.28 2.99 -1.14
C TRP A 182 12.49 4.26 -1.94
N TYR A 183 11.52 4.59 -2.82
CA TYR A 183 11.52 5.80 -3.61
C TYR A 183 11.49 7.08 -2.75
N SER A 184 10.72 7.08 -1.67
CA SER A 184 10.49 8.23 -0.78
C SER A 184 11.54 8.38 0.32
N MET A 185 12.34 7.34 0.58
CA MET A 185 13.25 7.30 1.73
C MET A 185 14.24 8.46 1.80
N ASN A 186 14.76 8.92 0.66
CA ASN A 186 15.69 10.06 0.63
C ASN A 186 15.03 11.36 1.10
N ASP A 187 13.79 11.61 0.67
CA ASP A 187 13.07 12.83 1.04
C ASP A 187 12.51 12.74 2.45
N LEU A 188 12.09 11.54 2.89
CA LEU A 188 11.70 11.27 4.27
C LEU A 188 12.86 11.56 5.24
N ARG A 189 14.07 11.08 4.95
CA ARG A 189 15.28 11.36 5.74
C ARG A 189 15.61 12.85 5.81
N LYS A 190 15.44 13.59 4.71
CA LYS A 190 15.69 15.04 4.67
C LYS A 190 14.65 15.83 5.48
N LYS A 191 13.37 15.47 5.37
CA LYS A 191 12.27 16.24 5.96
C LYS A 191 12.01 15.89 7.43
N PHE A 192 12.28 14.66 7.84
CA PHE A 192 12.08 14.16 9.19
C PHE A 192 13.39 13.60 9.75
N ALA A 193 14.36 14.49 9.96
CA ALA A 193 15.72 14.15 10.38
C ALA A 193 15.77 13.49 11.78
N ASP A 194 14.81 13.81 12.65
CA ASP A 194 14.70 13.24 14.00
C ASP A 194 14.09 11.83 14.03
N THR A 195 13.63 11.32 12.87
CA THR A 195 13.16 9.94 12.73
C THR A 195 14.33 9.00 12.46
N ARG A 196 14.39 7.87 13.18
CA ARG A 196 15.40 6.82 13.00
C ARG A 196 14.98 5.89 11.87
N TRP A 197 15.31 6.27 10.64
CA TRP A 197 14.98 5.51 9.43
C TRP A 197 15.74 4.17 9.35
N VAL A 198 14.99 3.07 9.23
CA VAL A 198 15.48 1.69 9.16
C VAL A 198 15.27 1.14 7.75
N ASP A 199 16.36 0.74 7.11
CA ASP A 199 16.36 0.08 5.80
C ASP A 199 16.23 -1.46 5.95
N GLY A 200 15.98 -2.18 4.85
CA GLY A 200 15.95 -3.65 4.85
C GLY A 200 14.74 -4.28 5.56
N LYS A 201 13.75 -3.48 5.95
CA LYS A 201 12.53 -3.95 6.62
C LYS A 201 11.30 -3.73 5.75
N ARG A 202 10.43 -4.73 5.63
CA ARG A 202 9.08 -4.59 5.08
C ARG A 202 8.23 -3.68 5.93
N TYR A 203 8.35 -3.83 7.25
CA TYR A 203 7.67 -3.02 8.22
C TYR A 203 8.50 -2.91 9.50
N VAL A 204 8.33 -1.80 10.20
CA VAL A 204 8.97 -1.49 11.48
C VAL A 204 7.89 -1.18 12.49
N ALA A 205 7.92 -1.85 13.64
CA ALA A 205 7.02 -1.57 14.75
C ALA A 205 7.81 -0.91 15.89
N ASP A 206 7.41 0.32 16.25
CA ASP A 206 7.96 1.08 17.38
C ASP A 206 6.83 1.48 18.34
N GLY A 207 6.48 0.54 19.22
CA GLY A 207 5.37 0.67 20.17
C GLY A 207 4.03 0.73 19.44
N LYS A 208 3.37 1.90 19.49
CA LYS A 208 2.06 2.14 18.87
C LYS A 208 2.15 2.78 17.48
N VAL A 209 3.34 2.91 16.92
CA VAL A 209 3.52 3.39 15.55
C VAL A 209 4.19 2.31 14.73
N VAL A 210 3.55 1.93 13.63
CA VAL A 210 4.03 0.94 12.67
C VAL A 210 4.11 1.61 11.32
N THR A 211 5.18 1.38 10.59
CA THR A 211 5.38 1.90 9.24
C THR A 211 5.84 0.79 8.33
N THR A 212 5.52 0.88 7.04
CA THR A 212 5.85 -0.15 6.06
C THR A 212 6.48 0.43 4.80
N THR A 213 7.14 -0.44 4.05
CA THR A 213 7.57 -0.18 2.67
C THR A 213 6.41 -0.35 1.69
N GLY A 214 6.70 -0.47 0.41
CA GLY A 214 5.70 -0.40 -0.65
C GLY A 214 4.93 -1.65 -0.91
N VAL A 215 3.91 -1.42 -1.73
CA VAL A 215 2.62 -2.08 -1.83
C VAL A 215 2.54 -3.48 -1.22
N THR A 216 3.30 -4.47 -1.69
CA THR A 216 3.18 -5.85 -1.17
C THR A 216 3.66 -6.06 0.27
N ALA A 217 4.32 -5.07 0.89
CA ALA A 217 4.62 -5.02 2.32
C ALA A 217 3.37 -4.85 3.19
N THR A 218 2.24 -4.45 2.60
CA THR A 218 0.93 -4.42 3.23
C THR A 218 0.51 -5.82 3.74
N ILE A 219 0.81 -6.87 2.97
CA ILE A 219 0.46 -8.26 3.30
C ILE A 219 1.10 -8.73 4.64
N PRO A 220 2.44 -8.68 4.80
CA PRO A 220 3.09 -9.14 6.03
C PRO A 220 2.72 -8.29 7.25
N VAL A 221 2.52 -6.96 7.11
CA VAL A 221 2.08 -6.15 8.27
C VAL A 221 0.65 -6.49 8.68
N SER A 222 -0.25 -6.78 7.73
CA SER A 222 -1.62 -7.18 8.05
C SER A 222 -1.68 -8.55 8.70
N LEU A 223 -0.84 -9.51 8.27
CA LEU A 223 -0.71 -10.80 8.96
C LEU A 223 -0.11 -10.65 10.36
N ALA A 224 0.87 -9.75 10.54
CA ALA A 224 1.39 -9.41 11.86
C ALA A 224 0.35 -8.72 12.76
N LEU A 225 -0.54 -7.91 12.19
CA LEU A 225 -1.69 -7.34 12.88
C LEU A 225 -2.68 -8.44 13.29
N VAL A 226 -3.02 -9.37 12.40
CA VAL A 226 -3.86 -10.53 12.77
C VAL A 226 -3.23 -11.35 13.89
N GLU A 227 -1.91 -11.55 13.87
CA GLU A 227 -1.18 -12.23 14.95
C GLU A 227 -1.29 -11.45 16.27
N ALA A 228 -1.21 -10.12 16.24
CA ALA A 228 -1.41 -9.30 17.42
C ALA A 228 -2.85 -9.35 17.95
N LEU A 229 -3.85 -9.41 17.06
CA LEU A 229 -5.28 -9.39 17.42
C LEU A 229 -5.79 -10.75 17.92
N ALA A 230 -5.39 -11.85 17.28
CA ALA A 230 -5.97 -13.18 17.48
C ALA A 230 -4.94 -14.31 17.63
N GLY A 231 -3.66 -13.98 17.74
CA GLY A 231 -2.58 -14.94 17.93
C GLY A 231 -2.05 -15.57 16.64
N ARG A 232 -0.89 -16.22 16.78
CA ARG A 232 -0.09 -16.78 15.67
C ARG A 232 -0.84 -17.84 14.86
N GLU A 233 -1.61 -18.70 15.53
CA GLU A 233 -2.35 -19.77 14.86
C GLU A 233 -3.38 -19.21 13.88
N ARG A 234 -4.18 -18.22 14.32
CA ARG A 234 -5.18 -17.59 13.46
C ARG A 234 -4.52 -16.89 12.27
N ALA A 235 -3.40 -16.21 12.52
CA ALA A 235 -2.64 -15.55 11.46
C ALA A 235 -2.12 -16.56 10.42
N LEU A 236 -1.61 -17.73 10.84
CA LEU A 236 -1.18 -18.80 9.93
C LEU A 236 -2.33 -19.36 9.09
N GLN A 237 -3.51 -19.59 9.69
CA GLN A 237 -4.69 -20.04 8.96
C GLN A 237 -5.13 -19.03 7.90
N VAL A 238 -5.10 -17.73 8.23
CA VAL A 238 -5.40 -16.66 7.25
C VAL A 238 -4.34 -16.64 6.15
N ALA A 239 -3.06 -16.73 6.51
CA ALA A 239 -1.95 -16.74 5.56
C ALA A 239 -2.06 -17.90 4.54
N GLU A 240 -2.43 -19.10 5.01
CA GLU A 240 -2.66 -20.27 4.15
C GLU A 240 -3.82 -20.06 3.16
N ARG A 241 -4.96 -19.53 3.63
CA ARG A 241 -6.12 -19.22 2.74
C ARG A 241 -5.79 -18.18 1.69
N LEU A 242 -4.91 -17.23 2.02
CA LEU A 242 -4.47 -16.19 1.10
C LEU A 242 -3.46 -16.70 0.05
N GLY A 243 -2.87 -17.88 0.25
CA GLY A 243 -1.84 -18.45 -0.62
C GLY A 243 -0.41 -18.07 -0.23
N ARG A 244 -0.18 -17.65 1.02
CA ARG A 244 1.16 -17.26 1.50
C ARG A 244 1.42 -17.79 2.92
N PRO A 245 1.96 -19.00 3.09
CA PRO A 245 2.02 -19.68 4.40
C PRO A 245 3.01 -19.05 5.39
N ALA A 246 3.84 -18.10 4.95
CA ALA A 246 4.83 -17.43 5.78
C ALA A 246 4.93 -15.92 5.45
N TRP A 247 5.26 -15.14 6.47
CA TRP A 247 5.55 -13.72 6.36
C TRP A 247 6.72 -13.34 7.27
N SER A 248 7.36 -12.22 6.95
CA SER A 248 8.51 -11.70 7.68
C SER A 248 8.55 -10.17 7.61
N SER A 249 9.14 -9.55 8.64
CA SER A 249 9.53 -8.14 8.61
C SER A 249 10.72 -7.88 7.70
N GLU A 250 11.46 -8.89 7.27
CA GLU A 250 12.67 -8.72 6.47
C GLU A 250 12.38 -8.58 4.97
N ILE A 251 13.16 -7.73 4.30
CA ILE A 251 13.21 -7.64 2.84
C ILE A 251 14.66 -7.42 2.38
N ALA A 252 15.05 -8.06 1.29
CA ALA A 252 16.31 -7.74 0.62
C ALA A 252 16.17 -6.39 -0.09
N SER A 253 16.45 -5.30 0.61
CA SER A 253 16.25 -3.92 0.12
C SER A 253 17.19 -3.52 -1.01
N ASP A 254 18.35 -4.18 -1.12
CA ASP A 254 19.33 -3.99 -2.19
C ASP A 254 18.80 -4.36 -3.59
N ARG A 255 17.73 -5.16 -3.66
CA ARG A 255 17.08 -5.57 -4.92
C ARG A 255 16.21 -4.48 -5.54
N PHE A 256 15.86 -3.43 -4.80
CA PHE A 256 14.95 -2.39 -5.26
C PHE A 256 15.72 -1.08 -5.47
N SER A 257 16.23 -0.87 -6.68
CA SER A 257 16.89 0.38 -7.08
C SER A 257 16.48 0.81 -8.48
N LEU A 258 16.35 2.13 -8.69
CA LEU A 258 16.18 2.73 -10.02
C LEU A 258 17.52 2.73 -10.75
N GLY A 259 17.91 1.58 -11.28
CA GLY A 259 19.03 1.50 -12.22
C GLY A 259 18.70 2.13 -13.57
N LEU A 260 19.73 2.49 -14.35
CA LEU A 260 19.59 2.95 -15.75
C LEU A 260 18.64 2.08 -16.61
N PRO A 261 18.59 0.75 -16.47
CA PRO A 261 17.63 -0.08 -17.21
C PRO A 261 16.15 0.16 -16.84
N ALA A 262 15.86 0.47 -15.56
CA ALA A 262 14.51 0.82 -15.12
C ALA A 262 14.10 2.18 -15.70
N MET A 263 14.99 3.17 -15.65
CA MET A 263 14.75 4.50 -16.24
C MET A 263 14.54 4.45 -17.76
N ALA A 264 15.32 3.63 -18.48
CA ALA A 264 15.12 3.41 -19.92
C ALA A 264 13.79 2.72 -20.22
N THR A 265 13.33 1.81 -19.35
CA THR A 265 12.02 1.15 -19.46
C THR A 265 10.88 2.14 -19.22
N ILE A 266 10.99 3.02 -18.22
CA ILE A 266 10.02 4.11 -17.97
C ILE A 266 9.93 5.02 -19.21
N ALA A 267 11.08 5.47 -19.74
CA ALA A 267 11.10 6.32 -20.92
C ALA A 267 10.49 5.62 -22.14
N THR A 268 10.78 4.33 -22.36
CA THR A 268 10.22 3.55 -23.48
C THR A 268 8.72 3.35 -23.34
N ASN A 269 8.23 2.97 -22.15
CA ASN A 269 6.81 2.77 -21.88
C ASN A 269 6.05 4.10 -22.00
N TYR A 270 6.63 5.19 -21.52
CA TYR A 270 6.07 6.54 -21.62
C TYR A 270 5.98 7.01 -23.08
N VAL A 271 7.03 6.82 -23.89
CA VAL A 271 7.04 7.18 -25.33
C VAL A 271 6.10 6.26 -26.14
N SER A 272 5.78 5.07 -25.61
CA SER A 272 4.80 4.14 -26.17
C SER A 272 3.34 4.49 -25.85
N PHE A 273 3.02 5.70 -25.35
CA PHE A 273 1.65 6.15 -25.03
C PHE A 273 0.65 6.04 -26.20
N TRP A 274 1.14 5.96 -27.45
CA TRP A 274 0.33 5.66 -28.63
C TRP A 274 -0.25 4.23 -28.64
N SER A 275 0.14 3.39 -27.67
CA SER A 275 -0.33 2.01 -27.46
C SER A 275 -0.94 1.80 -26.06
N HIS A 276 -1.50 2.84 -25.43
CA HIS A 276 -2.17 2.68 -24.13
C HIS A 276 -3.45 1.85 -24.27
N GLU A 277 -3.61 0.82 -23.44
CA GLU A 277 -4.68 -0.16 -23.55
C GLU A 277 -5.60 -0.19 -22.33
N ASP A 278 -6.90 -0.19 -22.58
CA ASP A 278 -7.89 -0.34 -21.52
C ASP A 278 -8.28 -1.82 -21.38
N PHE A 279 -8.21 -2.34 -20.16
CA PHE A 279 -8.64 -3.69 -19.79
C PHE A 279 -9.86 -3.61 -18.89
N GLY A 280 -10.85 -4.46 -19.15
CA GLY A 280 -11.98 -4.67 -18.25
C GLY A 280 -11.76 -5.88 -17.35
N ILE A 281 -12.03 -5.74 -16.05
CA ILE A 281 -12.08 -6.84 -15.08
C ILE A 281 -13.53 -7.09 -14.72
N PRO A 282 -14.12 -8.25 -15.06
CA PRO A 282 -15.50 -8.54 -14.71
C PRO A 282 -15.65 -8.70 -13.19
N ILE A 283 -16.63 -8.01 -12.61
CA ILE A 283 -16.96 -8.11 -11.18
C ILE A 283 -18.42 -8.48 -10.97
N ALA A 284 -18.68 -9.17 -9.87
CA ALA A 284 -20.01 -9.60 -9.42
C ALA A 284 -20.05 -9.60 -7.88
N PRO A 285 -21.26 -9.61 -7.25
CA PRO A 285 -21.37 -9.73 -5.80
C PRO A 285 -20.57 -10.92 -5.26
N GLY A 286 -19.79 -10.67 -4.21
CA GLY A 286 -18.88 -11.67 -3.64
C GLY A 286 -17.54 -11.83 -4.36
N VAL A 287 -17.19 -10.95 -5.30
CA VAL A 287 -15.83 -10.89 -5.87
C VAL A 287 -14.78 -10.77 -4.75
N ASP A 288 -13.68 -11.50 -4.89
CA ASP A 288 -12.57 -11.44 -3.94
C ASP A 288 -11.80 -10.13 -4.16
N GLU A 289 -11.97 -9.18 -3.24
CA GLU A 289 -11.43 -7.83 -3.36
C GLU A 289 -9.91 -7.81 -3.35
N ILE A 290 -9.24 -8.73 -2.65
CA ILE A 290 -7.78 -8.81 -2.60
C ILE A 290 -7.23 -9.21 -3.98
N ALA A 291 -7.80 -10.25 -4.59
CA ALA A 291 -7.41 -10.69 -5.91
C ALA A 291 -7.68 -9.61 -6.97
N LEU A 292 -8.86 -8.99 -6.89
CA LEU A 292 -9.29 -7.92 -7.80
C LEU A 292 -8.32 -6.74 -7.79
N VAL A 293 -7.98 -6.22 -6.62
CA VAL A 293 -7.13 -5.02 -6.54
C VAL A 293 -5.69 -5.30 -6.93
N LEU A 294 -5.15 -6.48 -6.60
CA LEU A 294 -3.79 -6.86 -7.02
C LEU A 294 -3.67 -6.96 -8.54
N GLU A 295 -4.69 -7.51 -9.22
CA GLU A 295 -4.75 -7.56 -10.67
C GLU A 295 -4.95 -6.16 -11.28
N ALA A 296 -5.89 -5.38 -10.76
CA ALA A 296 -6.19 -4.04 -11.26
C ALA A 296 -5.00 -3.08 -11.12
N ASP A 297 -4.32 -3.11 -9.97
CA ASP A 297 -3.12 -2.34 -9.70
C ASP A 297 -1.98 -2.76 -10.63
N ALA A 298 -1.67 -4.05 -10.72
CA ALA A 298 -0.59 -4.56 -11.58
C ALA A 298 -0.74 -4.09 -13.04
N TYR A 299 -1.95 -4.17 -13.59
CA TYR A 299 -2.24 -3.68 -14.95
C TYR A 299 -2.22 -2.15 -15.05
N SER A 300 -2.68 -1.41 -14.05
CA SER A 300 -2.70 0.06 -14.09
C SER A 300 -1.33 0.69 -13.81
N THR A 301 -0.38 -0.12 -13.36
CA THR A 301 0.99 0.27 -12.98
C THR A 301 2.02 -0.01 -14.10
N THR A 302 1.58 -0.53 -15.25
CA THR A 302 2.45 -0.79 -16.43
C THR A 302 2.88 0.48 -17.17
N PHE A 303 2.16 1.60 -16.97
CA PHE A 303 2.15 2.80 -17.83
C PHE A 303 1.74 2.58 -19.30
N ARG A 304 1.29 1.37 -19.63
CA ARG A 304 0.78 1.00 -20.95
C ARG A 304 -0.68 0.57 -20.92
N SER A 305 -1.27 0.48 -19.73
CA SER A 305 -2.64 0.05 -19.57
C SER A 305 -3.34 0.69 -18.38
N THR A 306 -4.67 0.66 -18.42
CA THR A 306 -5.54 0.91 -17.27
C THR A 306 -6.49 -0.27 -17.11
N ALA A 307 -6.69 -0.75 -15.89
CA ALA A 307 -7.71 -1.75 -15.59
C ALA A 307 -8.96 -1.11 -14.99
N TYR A 308 -10.12 -1.40 -15.58
CA TYR A 308 -11.43 -0.90 -15.16
C TYR A 308 -12.31 -2.05 -14.68
N THR A 309 -13.00 -1.89 -13.57
CA THR A 309 -14.05 -2.85 -13.17
C THR A 309 -15.25 -2.77 -14.11
N VAL A 310 -15.80 -3.93 -14.48
CA VAL A 310 -16.94 -4.05 -15.40
C VAL A 310 -18.04 -4.88 -14.77
N ALA A 311 -19.27 -4.34 -14.73
CA ALA A 311 -20.45 -5.05 -14.23
C ALA A 311 -21.65 -4.85 -15.17
N ALA A 312 -22.79 -5.48 -14.88
CA ALA A 312 -24.01 -5.36 -15.70
C ALA A 312 -24.65 -3.97 -15.65
N ASN A 313 -24.38 -3.17 -14.60
CA ASN A 313 -24.86 -1.81 -14.42
C ASN A 313 -23.92 -1.05 -13.45
N ARG A 314 -24.28 0.17 -13.06
CA ARG A 314 -23.51 1.02 -12.11
C ARG A 314 -23.90 0.80 -10.64
N GLU A 315 -24.73 -0.18 -10.33
CA GLU A 315 -25.12 -0.44 -8.96
C GLU A 315 -23.90 -0.88 -8.13
N PRO A 316 -23.79 -0.43 -6.87
CA PRO A 316 -22.68 -0.83 -6.01
C PRO A 316 -22.64 -2.35 -5.79
N VAL A 317 -21.45 -2.93 -5.92
CA VAL A 317 -21.19 -4.36 -5.75
C VAL A 317 -20.53 -4.59 -4.40
N ARG A 318 -21.18 -5.41 -3.56
CA ARG A 318 -20.58 -5.85 -2.30
C ARG A 318 -19.58 -6.99 -2.56
N THR A 319 -18.35 -6.78 -2.15
CA THR A 319 -17.24 -7.73 -2.24
C THR A 319 -17.34 -8.83 -1.20
N ARG A 320 -16.49 -9.85 -1.32
CA ARG A 320 -16.50 -11.02 -0.44
C ARG A 320 -16.37 -10.69 1.05
N ARG A 321 -15.53 -9.72 1.43
CA ARG A 321 -15.22 -9.42 2.85
C ARG A 321 -15.78 -8.10 3.32
N GLY A 322 -16.65 -7.47 2.52
CA GLY A 322 -17.59 -6.46 3.02
C GLY A 322 -17.46 -5.09 2.38
N LEU A 323 -16.39 -4.79 1.65
CA LEU A 323 -16.25 -3.53 0.91
C LEU A 323 -17.31 -3.42 -0.18
N THR A 324 -17.65 -2.18 -0.52
CA THR A 324 -18.59 -1.87 -1.60
C THR A 324 -17.87 -1.11 -2.71
N ILE A 325 -17.91 -1.63 -3.93
CA ILE A 325 -17.23 -1.05 -5.10
C ILE A 325 -18.28 -0.53 -6.08
N VAL A 326 -18.08 0.65 -6.65
CA VAL A 326 -18.87 1.14 -7.78
C VAL A 326 -18.18 0.72 -9.08
N PRO A 327 -18.84 -0.05 -9.96
CA PRO A 327 -18.26 -0.46 -11.23
C PRO A 327 -17.83 0.73 -12.09
N ASP A 328 -16.63 0.65 -12.68
CA ASP A 328 -16.04 1.72 -13.49
C ASP A 328 -16.64 1.78 -14.89
N ARG A 329 -17.17 0.67 -15.39
CA ARG A 329 -17.80 0.48 -16.70
C ARG A 329 -18.96 -0.51 -16.61
N VAL A 330 -19.84 -0.43 -17.59
CA VAL A 330 -21.02 -1.27 -17.79
C VAL A 330 -20.83 -2.15 -19.02
N ALA A 331 -21.03 -3.45 -18.82
CA ALA A 331 -20.96 -4.46 -19.88
C ALA A 331 -21.91 -4.11 -21.03
N GLY A 332 -21.40 -4.15 -22.27
CA GLY A 332 -22.17 -3.82 -23.47
C GLY A 332 -22.44 -2.34 -23.71
N VAL A 333 -22.01 -1.44 -22.81
CA VAL A 333 -22.18 0.01 -22.96
C VAL A 333 -20.84 0.71 -23.17
N ASP A 334 -19.94 0.62 -22.19
CA ASP A 334 -18.63 1.32 -22.19
C ASP A 334 -17.48 0.41 -21.70
N ALA A 335 -17.71 -0.90 -21.62
CA ALA A 335 -16.69 -1.89 -21.29
C ALA A 335 -15.53 -1.88 -22.30
N PRO A 336 -14.26 -2.01 -21.85
CA PRO A 336 -13.13 -2.14 -22.76
C PRO A 336 -13.25 -3.39 -23.64
N ALA A 337 -12.71 -3.32 -24.86
CA ALA A 337 -12.74 -4.45 -25.79
C ALA A 337 -11.92 -5.65 -25.27
N ARG A 338 -10.85 -5.38 -24.52
CA ARG A 338 -10.03 -6.40 -23.87
C ARG A 338 -10.57 -6.68 -22.48
N MET A 339 -11.05 -7.89 -22.27
CA MET A 339 -11.52 -8.36 -20.96
C MET A 339 -10.51 -9.32 -20.36
N LEU A 340 -10.16 -9.10 -19.10
CA LEU A 340 -9.42 -10.07 -18.28
C LEU A 340 -10.35 -11.16 -17.77
N SER A 341 -9.76 -12.27 -17.34
CA SER A 341 -10.51 -13.31 -16.64
C SER A 341 -10.97 -12.80 -15.28
N PRO A 342 -12.05 -13.34 -14.70
CA PRO A 342 -12.43 -13.03 -13.34
C PRO A 342 -11.27 -13.29 -12.36
N PRO A 343 -11.11 -12.44 -11.31
CA PRO A 343 -10.01 -12.58 -10.35
C PRO A 343 -9.96 -13.96 -9.67
N ILE A 344 -8.75 -14.45 -9.43
CA ILE A 344 -8.50 -15.75 -8.80
C ILE A 344 -8.97 -15.74 -7.33
N THR A 345 -9.93 -16.60 -6.98
CA THR A 345 -10.58 -16.56 -5.65
C THR A 345 -10.06 -17.57 -4.62
N ARG A 346 -9.37 -18.64 -5.05
CA ARG A 346 -8.91 -19.71 -4.15
C ARG A 346 -7.72 -19.29 -3.29
N TYR A 347 -6.76 -18.60 -3.91
CA TYR A 347 -5.54 -18.08 -3.30
C TYR A 347 -5.34 -16.65 -3.81
N PRO A 348 -6.01 -15.66 -3.21
CA PRO A 348 -6.11 -14.32 -3.79
C PRO A 348 -4.76 -13.62 -3.98
N LEU A 349 -3.73 -13.95 -3.18
CA LEU A 349 -2.40 -13.36 -3.39
C LEU A 349 -1.70 -13.88 -4.64
N HIS A 350 -2.09 -15.05 -5.18
CA HIS A 350 -1.57 -15.55 -6.46
C HIS A 350 -2.08 -14.76 -7.66
N ALA A 351 -3.08 -13.88 -7.48
CA ALA A 351 -3.53 -12.98 -8.55
C ALA A 351 -2.37 -12.12 -9.07
N LEU A 352 -1.51 -11.62 -8.17
CA LEU A 352 -0.35 -10.83 -8.58
C LEU A 352 0.64 -11.63 -9.43
N ASP A 353 0.95 -12.87 -9.05
CA ASP A 353 1.83 -13.75 -9.84
C ASP A 353 1.25 -14.01 -11.24
N ALA A 354 -0.05 -14.29 -11.30
CA ALA A 354 -0.75 -14.52 -12.55
C ALA A 354 -0.75 -13.26 -13.44
N SER A 355 -1.03 -12.09 -12.87
CA SER A 355 -1.01 -10.81 -13.58
C SER A 355 0.39 -10.48 -14.08
N LEU A 356 1.44 -10.65 -13.29
CA LEU A 356 2.83 -10.41 -13.73
C LEU A 356 3.23 -11.33 -14.88
N LYS A 357 2.83 -12.61 -14.84
CA LYS A 357 3.05 -13.55 -15.96
C LYS A 357 2.29 -13.13 -17.22
N ALA A 358 1.05 -12.70 -17.08
CA ALA A 358 0.24 -12.21 -18.20
C ALA A 358 0.82 -10.92 -18.80
N ILE A 359 1.15 -9.94 -17.96
CA ILE A 359 1.82 -8.69 -18.35
C ILE A 359 3.16 -8.97 -19.02
N SER A 360 3.94 -9.95 -18.55
CA SER A 360 5.19 -10.33 -19.19
C SER A 360 4.98 -10.89 -20.60
N SER A 361 3.88 -11.60 -20.81
CA SER A 361 3.54 -12.20 -22.11
C SER A 361 3.01 -11.14 -23.07
N GLU A 362 2.24 -10.18 -22.54
CA GLU A 362 1.58 -9.12 -23.31
C GLU A 362 2.51 -7.94 -23.62
N PHE A 363 3.12 -7.36 -22.58
CA PHE A 363 3.91 -6.13 -22.65
C PHE A 363 5.41 -6.35 -22.52
N GLY A 364 5.83 -7.62 -22.40
CA GLY A 364 7.22 -8.02 -22.30
C GLY A 364 7.78 -8.06 -20.88
N LYS A 365 8.84 -8.86 -20.69
CA LYS A 365 9.49 -9.11 -19.39
C LYS A 365 9.92 -7.86 -18.63
N ARG A 366 10.35 -6.81 -19.35
CA ARG A 366 10.80 -5.54 -18.75
C ARG A 366 9.64 -4.77 -18.11
N THR A 367 8.46 -4.77 -18.75
CA THR A 367 7.26 -4.13 -18.19
C THR A 367 6.80 -4.85 -16.94
N ALA A 368 6.76 -6.19 -16.97
CA ALA A 368 6.43 -6.97 -15.77
C ALA A 368 7.48 -6.78 -14.64
N ALA A 369 8.77 -6.71 -14.96
CA ALA A 369 9.81 -6.40 -13.96
C ALA A 369 9.61 -5.01 -13.33
N TRP A 370 9.20 -4.02 -14.13
CA TRP A 370 8.87 -2.67 -13.67
C TRP A 370 7.66 -2.67 -12.73
N VAL A 371 6.59 -3.39 -13.07
CA VAL A 371 5.42 -3.54 -12.18
C VAL A 371 5.82 -4.21 -10.87
N ALA A 372 6.57 -5.32 -10.93
CA ALA A 372 7.05 -6.01 -9.74
C ALA A 372 7.93 -5.13 -8.84
N LEU A 373 8.81 -4.30 -9.43
CA LEU A 373 9.63 -3.33 -8.72
C LEU A 373 8.78 -2.28 -7.98
N GLN A 374 7.78 -1.70 -8.65
CA GLN A 374 6.89 -0.71 -8.03
C GLN A 374 6.06 -1.32 -6.90
N MET A 375 5.54 -2.53 -7.10
CA MET A 375 4.78 -3.26 -6.06
C MET A 375 5.69 -3.84 -4.95
N GLN A 376 7.02 -3.68 -5.06
CA GLN A 376 8.04 -4.27 -4.19
C GLN A 376 7.89 -5.79 -4.03
N TYR A 377 7.52 -6.46 -5.12
CA TYR A 377 7.28 -7.89 -5.14
C TYR A 377 8.59 -8.66 -5.44
N PRO A 378 9.20 -9.35 -4.47
CA PRO A 378 10.49 -10.00 -4.66
C PRO A 378 10.43 -11.32 -5.44
N GLY A 379 9.22 -11.76 -5.81
CA GLY A 379 8.97 -13.07 -6.44
C GLY A 379 9.07 -13.10 -7.95
N TYR A 380 9.43 -11.98 -8.60
CA TYR A 380 9.50 -11.86 -10.06
C TYR A 380 10.93 -11.63 -10.56
#